data_AF-A0A973MLZ3-F1
#
_entry.id   AF-A0A973MLZ3-F1
#
_cell.length_a   1.000
_cell.length_b   1.000
_cell.length_c   1.000
_cell.angle_alpha   90.00
_cell.angle_beta   90.00
_cell.angle_gamma   90.00
#
_symmetry.space_group_name_H-M   'P 1'
#
loop_
_entity.id
_entity.type
_entity.pdbx_description
1 polymer ?
#
loop_
_entity_poly.entity_id
_entity_poly.type
_entity_poly.pdbx_seq_one_letter_code
_entity_poly.pdbx_strand_id
1 'polypeptide(L)'
;MTTGDDTDSLDEATKAFMAARPQLFGIAYRVLGSTVEAEDVLQEAWLRWQHTDRAAVREPRAFLTTVTARLAINLAQSARVRR
;
A
#
# COMPACT_ATOMS: atom_id res chain seq x y z
N MET A 1 -0.56 -21.19 -21.43
CA MET A 1 -0.96 -21.87 -20.18
C MET A 1 -0.20 -21.20 -19.04
N THR A 2 -0.66 -20.03 -18.60
CA THR A 2 0.00 -19.16 -17.60
C THR A 2 -0.98 -18.41 -16.70
N THR A 3 -2.25 -18.28 -17.09
CA THR A 3 -3.29 -17.54 -16.35
C THR A 3 -3.56 -18.07 -14.93
N GLY A 4 -3.32 -19.37 -14.67
CA GLY A 4 -3.51 -19.95 -13.34
C GLY A 4 -2.48 -19.51 -12.30
N ASP A 5 -1.22 -19.40 -12.70
CA ASP A 5 -0.11 -19.00 -11.81
C ASP A 5 -0.19 -17.52 -11.43
N ASP A 6 -0.57 -16.67 -12.39
CA ASP A 6 -0.77 -15.24 -12.18
C ASP A 6 -1.95 -14.95 -11.23
N THR A 7 -3.02 -15.75 -11.32
CA THR A 7 -4.21 -15.61 -10.47
C THR A 7 -3.89 -15.99 -9.02
N ASP A 8 -3.20 -17.11 -8.80
CA ASP A 8 -2.78 -17.54 -7.47
C ASP A 8 -1.81 -16.52 -6.83
N SER A 9 -0.90 -15.93 -7.62
CA SER A 9 0.01 -14.88 -7.14
C SER A 9 -0.72 -13.61 -6.72
N LEU A 10 -1.80 -13.22 -7.42
CA LEU A 10 -2.61 -12.06 -7.09
C LEU A 10 -3.50 -12.31 -5.86
N ASP A 11 -3.98 -13.54 -5.68
CA ASP A 11 -4.74 -13.93 -4.49
C ASP A 11 -3.87 -13.86 -3.24
N GLU A 12 -2.63 -14.36 -3.29
CA GLU A 12 -1.66 -14.21 -2.20
C GLU A 12 -1.32 -12.74 -1.94
N ALA A 13 -1.16 -11.94 -3.00
CA ALA A 13 -0.97 -10.50 -2.86
C ALA A 13 -2.15 -9.84 -2.12
N THR A 14 -3.38 -10.23 -2.48
CA THR A 14 -4.62 -9.74 -1.87
C THR A 14 -4.68 -10.11 -0.39
N LYS A 15 -4.39 -11.36 -0.03
CA LYS A 15 -4.37 -11.82 1.36
C LYS A 15 -3.38 -11.02 2.20
N ALA A 16 -2.15 -10.85 1.71
CA ALA A 16 -1.12 -10.09 2.41
C ALA A 16 -1.52 -8.62 2.63
N PHE A 17 -2.11 -8.00 1.60
CA PHE A 17 -2.57 -6.61 1.68
C PHE A 17 -3.76 -6.45 2.64
N MET A 18 -4.78 -7.29 2.51
CA MET A 18 -5.99 -7.23 3.35
C MET A 18 -5.66 -7.47 4.83
N ALA A 19 -4.74 -8.38 5.13
CA ALA A 19 -4.26 -8.62 6.49
C ALA A 19 -3.56 -7.39 7.10
N ALA A 20 -2.86 -6.59 6.29
CA ALA A 20 -2.18 -5.38 6.73
C ALA A 20 -3.08 -4.13 6.73
N ARG A 21 -4.16 -4.12 5.92
CA ARG A 21 -4.98 -2.95 5.61
C ARG A 21 -5.38 -2.08 6.82
N PRO A 22 -5.85 -2.62 7.96
CA PRO A 22 -6.20 -1.79 9.12
C PRO A 22 -5.01 -1.02 9.69
N GLN A 23 -3.82 -1.64 9.72
CA GLN A 23 -2.60 -0.98 10.17
C GLN A 23 -2.14 0.09 9.18
N LEU A 24 -2.17 -0.22 7.88
CA LEU A 24 -1.78 0.72 6.83
C LEU A 24 -2.68 1.97 6.87
N PHE A 25 -3.99 1.78 6.99
CA PHE A 25 -4.96 2.88 7.13
C PHE A 25 -4.61 3.75 8.34
N GLY A 26 -4.40 3.15 9.51
CA GLY A 26 -4.05 3.89 10.73
C GLY A 26 -2.71 4.65 10.65
N ILE A 27 -1.78 4.20 9.81
CA ILE A 27 -0.54 4.94 9.52
C ILE A 27 -0.84 6.15 8.64
N ALA A 28 -1.49 5.95 7.49
CA ALA A 28 -1.80 7.02 6.56
C ALA A 28 -2.69 8.10 7.20
N TYR A 29 -3.72 7.68 7.94
CA TYR A 29 -4.63 8.57 8.65
C TYR A 29 -3.91 9.42 9.70
N ARG A 30 -2.97 8.87 10.46
CA ARG A 30 -2.19 9.67 11.44
C ARG A 30 -1.30 10.73 10.79
N VAL A 31 -0.82 10.49 9.57
CA VAL A 31 0.02 11.44 8.83
C VAL A 31 -0.82 12.53 8.17
N LEU A 32 -1.98 12.16 7.61
CA LEU A 32 -2.80 13.04 6.76
C LEU A 32 -3.95 13.72 7.52
N GLY A 33 -4.48 13.08 8.56
CA GLY A 33 -5.67 13.54 9.28
C GLY A 33 -6.98 13.42 8.50
N SER A 34 -6.95 12.83 7.30
CA SER A 34 -8.09 12.70 6.39
C SER A 34 -8.34 11.24 6.04
N THR A 35 -9.58 10.79 6.21
CA THR A 35 -10.02 9.43 5.84
C THR A 35 -9.93 9.23 4.32
N VAL A 36 -10.33 10.23 3.53
CA VAL A 36 -10.32 10.15 2.06
C VAL A 36 -8.89 10.03 1.55
N GLU A 37 -8.00 10.91 1.98
CA GLU A 37 -6.60 10.86 1.54
C GLU A 37 -5.89 9.59 2.04
N ALA A 38 -6.28 9.06 3.21
CA ALA A 38 -5.76 7.79 3.70
C ALA A 38 -6.20 6.60 2.82
N GLU A 39 -7.47 6.53 2.43
CA GLU A 39 -7.95 5.50 1.50
C GLU A 39 -7.28 5.61 0.13
N ASP A 40 -7.07 6.82 -0.39
CA ASP A 40 -6.36 7.03 -1.66
C ASP A 40 -4.91 6.53 -1.59
N VAL A 41 -4.21 6.79 -0.47
CA VAL A 41 -2.87 6.22 -0.23
C VAL A 41 -2.89 4.70 -0.20
N LEU A 42 -3.94 4.09 0.37
CA LEU A 42 -4.08 2.63 0.39
C LEU A 42 -4.30 2.06 -1.00
N GLN A 43 -5.10 2.73 -1.84
CA GLN A 43 -5.31 2.34 -3.24
C GLN A 43 -3.99 2.39 -4.01
N GLU A 44 -3.23 3.48 -3.90
CA GLU A 44 -1.91 3.61 -4.53
C GLU A 44 -0.92 2.56 -4.02
N ALA A 45 -0.93 2.27 -2.71
CA ALA A 45 -0.09 1.21 -2.14
C ALA A 45 -0.46 -0.18 -2.68
N TRP A 46 -1.76 -0.45 -2.88
CA TRP A 46 -2.24 -1.69 -3.49
C TRP A 46 -1.76 -1.83 -4.94
N LEU A 47 -1.91 -0.79 -5.77
CA LEU A 47 -1.43 -0.79 -7.16
C LEU A 47 0.07 -1.09 -7.23
N ARG A 48 0.88 -0.46 -6.38
CA ARG A 48 2.33 -0.74 -6.30
C ARG A 48 2.62 -2.17 -5.89
N TRP A 49 1.85 -2.72 -4.95
CA TRP A 49 2.03 -4.10 -4.49
C TRP A 49 1.70 -5.14 -5.55
N GLN A 50 0.66 -4.90 -6.37
CA GLN A 50 0.32 -5.75 -7.52
C GLN A 50 1.45 -5.82 -8.55
N HIS A 51 2.18 -4.71 -8.76
CA HIS A 51 3.28 -4.61 -9.73
C HIS A 51 4.67 -4.89 -9.15
N THR A 52 4.79 -5.14 -7.84
CA THR A 52 6.07 -5.47 -7.21
C THR A 52 6.43 -6.94 -7.49
N ASP A 53 7.71 -7.23 -7.74
CA ASP A 53 8.22 -8.61 -7.67
C ASP A 53 8.15 -9.11 -6.23
N ARG A 54 7.06 -9.81 -5.91
CA ARG A 54 6.76 -10.28 -4.55
C ARG A 54 7.67 -11.41 -4.10
N ALA A 55 8.32 -12.14 -5.02
CA ALA A 55 9.27 -13.20 -4.67
C ALA A 55 10.54 -12.63 -4.01
N ALA A 56 10.90 -11.38 -4.33
CA ALA A 56 12.00 -10.66 -3.70
C ALA A 56 11.63 -10.04 -2.33
N VAL A 57 10.34 -9.99 -1.97
CA VAL A 57 9.86 -9.36 -0.73
C VAL A 57 9.77 -10.38 0.39
N ARG A 58 10.77 -10.35 1.28
CA ARG A 58 10.85 -11.27 2.43
C ARG A 58 9.74 -11.08 3.46
N GLU A 59 9.29 -9.84 3.68
CA GLU A 59 8.30 -9.50 4.70
C GLU A 59 7.26 -8.52 4.12
N PRO A 60 6.16 -9.03 3.54
CA PRO A 60 5.16 -8.20 2.86
C PRO A 60 4.59 -7.09 3.74
N ARG A 61 4.33 -7.38 5.03
CA ARG A 61 3.77 -6.40 5.96
C ARG A 61 4.70 -5.22 6.21
N ALA A 62 6.00 -5.48 6.36
CA ALA A 62 7.01 -4.44 6.56
C ALA A 62 7.21 -3.59 5.28
N PHE A 63 7.19 -4.25 4.13
CA PHE A 63 7.24 -3.58 2.83
C PHE A 63 6.04 -2.63 2.65
N LEU A 64 4.81 -3.13 2.83
CA LEU A 64 3.59 -2.35 2.70
C LEU A 64 3.54 -1.17 3.68
N THR A 65 3.92 -1.39 4.94
CA THR A 65 4.06 -0.34 5.96
C THR A 65 4.97 0.79 5.48
N THR A 66 6.12 0.44 4.91
CA THR A 66 7.09 1.41 4.39
C THR A 66 6.55 2.18 3.20
N VAL A 67 5.91 1.49 2.25
CA VAL A 67 5.30 2.12 1.06
C VAL A 67 4.20 3.09 1.47
N THR A 68 3.27 2.67 2.32
CA THR A 68 2.17 3.51 2.82
C THR A 68 2.68 4.74 3.56
N ALA A 69 3.66 4.59 4.47
CA ALA A 69 4.22 5.73 5.19
C ALA A 69 4.86 6.77 4.25
N ARG A 70 5.64 6.31 3.25
CA ARG A 70 6.28 7.18 2.25
C ARG A 70 5.25 7.92 1.41
N LEU A 71 4.21 7.22 0.94
CA LEU A 71 3.12 7.82 0.17
C LEU A 71 2.41 8.93 0.96
N ALA A 72 2.04 8.66 2.21
CA ALA A 72 1.37 9.62 3.07
C ALA A 72 2.24 10.85 3.36
N ILE A 73 3.54 10.65 3.66
CA ILE A 73 4.49 11.76 3.91
C ILE A 73 4.63 12.62 2.65
N ASN A 74 4.81 12.01 1.48
CA ASN A 74 4.97 12.73 0.22
C ASN A 74 3.71 13.54 -0.12
N LEU A 75 2.52 12.98 0.12
CA LEU A 75 1.26 13.69 -0.09
C LEU A 75 1.13 14.90 0.85
N ALA A 76 1.43 14.72 2.15
CA ALA A 76 1.41 15.79 3.14
C ALA A 76 2.39 16.93 2.80
N GLN A 77 3.61 16.59 2.36
CA GLN A 77 4.62 17.55 1.91
C GLN A 77 4.14 18.31 0.67
N SER A 78 3.57 17.61 -0.31
CA SER A 78 3.05 18.23 -1.54
C SER A 78 1.89 19.19 -1.25
N ALA A 79 0.99 18.82 -0.32
CA ALA A 79 -0.10 19.69 0.12
C ALA A 79 0.42 20.94 0.84
N ARG A 80 1.51 20.83 1.62
CA ARG A 80 2.15 21.98 2.27
C ARG A 80 2.78 22.95 1.27
N VAL A 81 3.44 22.46 0.22
CA VAL A 81 4.07 23.32 -0.81
C VAL A 81 3.04 24.09 -1.64
N ARG A 82 1.82 23.57 -1.80
CA ARG A 82 0.73 24.21 -2.54
C ARG A 82 -0.04 25.28 -1.75
N ARG A 83 0.24 25.45 -0.46
CA ARG A 83 -0.36 26.47 0.42
C ARG A 83 0.58 27.65 0.56
#